data_AF-A0A2A6C2C9-F1
#
_entry.id   AF-A0A2A6C2C9-F1
#
_cell.length_a   1.000
_cell.length_b   1.000
_cell.length_c   1.000
_cell.angle_alpha   90.00
_cell.angle_beta   90.00
_cell.angle_gamma   90.00
#
_symmetry.space_group_name_H-M   'P 1'
#
loop_
_entity.id
_entity.type
_entity.pdbx_description
1 polymer ?
#
loop_
_entity_poly.entity_id
_entity_poly.type
_entity_poly.pdbx_seq_one_letter_code
_entity_poly.pdbx_strand_id
1 'polypeptide(L)'
;MYTPPADRYESDTTSTLIFFITQEAMLIGYSSFLSALLVYGKLYFISDWTIIVFFAIHVVIGTSLYIFVFRYNVKLMTTMEKGADLGYSVFTKLAIPLTLATAPGFTIYPVYKLVPTGIGYDRLIYFSISMFDMWMSVASIVVISYLPYVEPKMMLSIRWFPRKKTILERVKFEKPESDVYFDQLTKDLHAPSPPIRPNQSNLISVMPIDLDIAVDNFDEISDQCCCSICSESFDSNKIIPRSLECGHTFCDECIYNETYFVNNSVNCFVCKRVTTVPEGKKLPINFLAISLAEKLIKSRADPKVICKSCDRKYSPTSVRICVKEGCDMHNQLLCLNCAIDNGHGGHVVKYDAKMEKIRDELRTKIATLCSDMEVKKKSVLEKTNQLSRMAKALEMRFSEVNVPTHIIGQLDSLASEPEANEYMEIVNDLAETLMNGCNTLAEVLDAALTTATQQFDDLFENEEIEDVKMEDQQNENAPPTN
;
A
#
# COMPACT_ATOMS: atom_id res chain seq x y z
N MET A 1 -37.24 0.52 7.17
CA MET A 1 -36.57 -0.63 6.55
C MET A 1 -35.18 -0.14 6.21
N TYR A 2 -34.18 -0.55 6.99
CA TYR A 2 -32.82 -0.02 6.92
C TYR A 2 -32.04 -0.87 5.91
N THR A 3 -31.72 -0.30 4.75
CA THR A 3 -30.81 -0.91 3.79
C THR A 3 -29.37 -0.58 4.22
N PRO A 4 -28.55 -1.55 4.64
CA PRO A 4 -27.14 -1.30 4.93
C PRO A 4 -26.44 -0.79 3.65
N PRO A 5 -25.42 0.08 3.79
CA PRO A 5 -24.69 0.63 2.65
C PRO A 5 -24.02 -0.50 1.86
N ALA A 6 -24.27 -0.53 0.54
CA ALA A 6 -23.80 -1.55 -0.41
C ALA A 6 -22.26 -1.64 -0.51
N ASP A 7 -21.56 -0.63 -0.02
CA ASP A 7 -20.11 -0.48 -0.16
C ASP A 7 -19.30 -1.47 0.68
N ARG A 8 -19.92 -2.11 1.68
CA ARG A 8 -19.24 -3.11 2.55
C ARG A 8 -19.00 -4.46 1.87
N TYR A 9 -19.64 -4.73 0.74
CA TYR A 9 -19.49 -6.00 0.03
C TYR A 9 -18.25 -6.05 -0.87
N GLU A 10 -17.71 -4.90 -1.29
CA GLU A 10 -16.62 -4.88 -2.28
C GLU A 10 -15.23 -5.22 -1.72
N SER A 11 -15.07 -5.32 -0.39
CA SER A 11 -13.79 -5.68 0.25
C SER A 11 -13.46 -7.18 0.21
N ASP A 12 -14.37 -8.05 -0.24
CA ASP A 12 -14.17 -9.51 -0.23
C ASP A 12 -13.46 -10.07 -1.47
N THR A 13 -13.08 -9.21 -2.42
CA THR A 13 -12.25 -9.59 -3.58
C THR A 13 -10.86 -10.10 -3.17
N THR A 14 -10.38 -9.71 -1.98
CA THR A 14 -9.08 -10.10 -1.44
C THR A 14 -8.98 -11.59 -1.13
N SER A 15 -10.02 -12.22 -0.61
CA SER A 15 -10.00 -13.65 -0.28
C SER A 15 -9.89 -14.54 -1.53
N THR A 16 -10.61 -14.16 -2.59
CA THR A 16 -10.56 -14.83 -3.90
C THR A 16 -9.21 -14.62 -4.58
N LEU A 17 -8.66 -13.39 -4.52
CA LEU A 17 -7.33 -13.11 -5.05
C LEU A 17 -6.23 -13.89 -4.32
N ILE A 18 -6.27 -13.94 -2.98
CA ILE A 18 -5.31 -14.71 -2.17
C ILE A 18 -5.38 -16.19 -2.52
N PHE A 19 -6.58 -16.74 -2.74
CA PHE A 19 -6.74 -18.13 -3.19
C PHE A 19 -6.01 -18.39 -4.52
N PHE A 20 -6.23 -17.56 -5.54
CA PHE A 20 -5.56 -17.74 -6.84
C PHE A 20 -4.04 -17.52 -6.77
N ILE A 21 -3.58 -16.52 -6.01
CA ILE A 21 -2.14 -16.29 -5.79
C ILE A 21 -1.51 -17.50 -5.11
N THR A 22 -2.15 -18.05 -4.08
CA THR A 22 -1.64 -19.21 -3.34
C THR A 22 -1.60 -20.44 -4.24
N GLN A 23 -2.64 -20.65 -5.05
CA GLN A 23 -2.70 -21.77 -5.99
C GLN A 23 -1.60 -21.68 -7.06
N GLU A 24 -1.38 -20.51 -7.67
CA GLU A 24 -0.31 -20.31 -8.64
C GLU A 24 1.08 -20.42 -7.99
N ALA A 25 1.28 -19.89 -6.79
CA ALA A 25 2.54 -20.04 -6.06
C ALA A 25 2.88 -21.51 -5.75
N MET A 26 1.87 -22.31 -5.37
CA MET A 26 2.04 -23.76 -5.19
C MET A 26 2.40 -24.46 -6.50
N LEU A 27 1.75 -24.08 -7.61
CA LEU A 27 2.00 -24.67 -8.92
C LEU A 27 3.41 -24.34 -9.42
N ILE A 28 3.84 -23.08 -9.29
CA ILE A 28 5.20 -22.62 -9.63
C ILE A 28 6.23 -23.32 -8.76
N GLY A 29 6.04 -23.34 -7.44
CA GLY A 29 6.95 -24.02 -6.51
C GLY A 29 7.11 -25.50 -6.83
N TYR A 30 6.01 -26.17 -7.18
CA TYR A 30 6.03 -27.57 -7.61
C TYR A 30 6.78 -27.77 -8.93
N SER A 31 6.52 -26.95 -9.94
CA SER A 31 7.23 -27.00 -11.23
C SER A 31 8.73 -26.78 -11.06
N SER A 32 9.13 -25.77 -10.27
CA SER A 32 10.54 -25.50 -9.96
C SER A 32 11.20 -26.66 -9.20
N PHE A 33 10.50 -27.28 -8.25
CA PHE A 33 11.00 -28.43 -7.51
C PHE A 33 11.22 -29.65 -8.42
N LEU A 34 10.25 -29.97 -9.29
CA LEU A 34 10.40 -31.04 -10.28
C LEU A 34 11.54 -30.77 -11.27
N SER A 35 11.65 -29.52 -11.74
CA SER A 35 12.73 -29.10 -12.64
C SER A 35 14.09 -29.25 -11.97
N ALA A 36 14.22 -28.86 -10.70
CA ALA A 36 15.45 -29.06 -9.93
C ALA A 36 15.81 -30.56 -9.81
N LEU A 37 14.83 -31.40 -9.47
CA LEU A 37 15.04 -32.86 -9.38
C LEU A 37 15.48 -33.49 -10.70
N LEU A 38 14.97 -32.97 -11.81
CA LEU A 38 15.34 -33.38 -13.16
C LEU A 38 16.79 -32.98 -13.48
N VAL A 39 17.17 -31.73 -13.20
CA VAL A 39 18.54 -31.22 -13.42
C VAL A 39 19.57 -31.98 -12.58
N TYR A 40 19.25 -32.32 -11.32
CA TYR A 40 20.16 -33.06 -10.45
C TYR A 40 20.19 -34.58 -10.71
N GLY A 41 19.52 -35.07 -11.75
CA GLY A 41 19.50 -36.50 -12.10
C GLY A 41 18.85 -37.39 -11.04
N LYS A 42 18.16 -36.82 -10.05
CA LYS A 42 17.48 -37.56 -8.98
C LYS A 42 16.08 -38.03 -9.39
N LEU A 43 15.64 -37.69 -10.60
CA LEU A 43 14.32 -38.04 -11.11
C LEU A 43 14.08 -39.56 -11.17
N TYR A 44 15.13 -40.38 -11.34
CA TYR A 44 15.00 -41.84 -11.36
C TYR A 44 14.40 -42.43 -10.07
N PHE A 45 14.51 -41.71 -8.95
CA PHE A 45 13.96 -42.13 -7.66
C PHE A 45 12.46 -41.84 -7.52
N ILE A 46 11.93 -40.95 -8.34
CA ILE A 46 10.53 -40.57 -8.31
C ILE A 46 9.82 -41.45 -9.33
N SER A 47 9.20 -42.53 -8.83
CA SER A 47 8.36 -43.37 -9.68
C SER A 47 7.27 -42.52 -10.35
N ASP A 48 6.89 -42.84 -11.59
CA ASP A 48 5.78 -42.16 -12.29
C ASP A 48 4.50 -42.12 -11.43
N TRP A 49 4.32 -43.15 -10.60
CA TRP A 49 3.25 -43.22 -9.61
C TRP A 49 3.30 -42.10 -8.57
N THR A 50 4.50 -41.72 -8.13
CA THR A 50 4.70 -40.62 -7.18
C THR A 50 4.21 -39.30 -7.78
N ILE A 51 4.55 -38.99 -9.02
CA ILE A 51 4.09 -37.76 -9.71
C ILE A 51 2.56 -37.76 -9.85
N ILE A 52 1.97 -38.89 -10.25
CA ILE A 52 0.51 -39.04 -10.39
C ILE A 52 -0.18 -38.85 -9.04
N VAL A 53 0.34 -39.45 -7.97
CA VAL A 53 -0.21 -39.33 -6.61
C VAL A 53 -0.12 -37.89 -6.11
N PHE A 54 1.02 -37.21 -6.31
CA PHE A 54 1.16 -35.80 -5.92
C PHE A 54 0.23 -34.87 -6.69
N PHE A 55 0.05 -35.12 -8.00
CA PHE A 55 -0.90 -34.36 -8.81
C PHE A 55 -2.35 -34.61 -8.36
N ALA A 56 -2.71 -35.87 -8.09
CA ALA A 56 -4.03 -36.22 -7.57
C ALA A 56 -4.29 -35.54 -6.21
N ILE A 57 -3.31 -35.53 -5.31
CA ILE A 57 -3.39 -34.82 -4.02
C ILE A 57 -3.60 -33.32 -4.24
N HIS A 58 -2.84 -32.68 -5.14
CA HIS A 58 -3.02 -31.26 -5.46
C HIS A 58 -4.40 -30.95 -6.01
N VAL A 59 -4.91 -31.76 -6.94
CA VAL A 59 -6.26 -31.59 -7.51
C VAL A 59 -7.31 -31.72 -6.41
N VAL A 60 -7.18 -32.70 -5.51
CA VAL A 60 -8.12 -32.90 -4.40
C VAL A 60 -8.07 -31.73 -3.41
N ILE A 61 -6.87 -31.28 -3.01
CA ILE A 61 -6.70 -30.16 -2.08
C ILE A 61 -7.23 -28.87 -2.72
N GLY A 62 -6.82 -28.56 -3.96
CA GLY A 62 -7.26 -27.37 -4.68
C GLY A 62 -8.77 -27.34 -4.88
N THR A 63 -9.38 -28.48 -5.25
CA THR A 63 -10.84 -28.61 -5.38
C THR A 63 -11.54 -28.45 -4.03
N SER A 64 -10.98 -29.02 -2.95
CA SER A 64 -11.56 -28.90 -1.61
C SER A 64 -11.51 -27.47 -1.08
N LEU A 65 -10.38 -26.77 -1.26
CA LEU A 65 -10.23 -25.36 -0.92
C LEU A 65 -11.16 -24.49 -1.75
N TYR A 66 -11.29 -24.77 -3.06
CA TYR A 66 -12.23 -24.10 -3.94
C TYR A 66 -13.67 -24.26 -3.44
N ILE A 67 -14.11 -25.48 -3.15
CA ILE A 67 -15.45 -25.74 -2.60
C ILE A 67 -15.63 -25.02 -1.26
N PHE A 68 -14.62 -25.00 -0.41
CA PHE A 68 -14.68 -24.31 0.88
C PHE A 68 -14.87 -22.80 0.72
N VAL A 69 -14.01 -22.14 -0.07
CA VAL A 69 -14.10 -20.70 -0.35
C VAL A 69 -15.43 -20.37 -1.03
N PHE A 70 -15.85 -21.18 -2.00
CA PHE A 70 -17.14 -21.03 -2.65
C PHE A 70 -18.30 -21.11 -1.65
N ARG A 71 -18.31 -22.13 -0.79
CA ARG A 71 -19.37 -22.29 0.22
C ARG A 71 -19.33 -21.20 1.29
N TYR A 72 -18.15 -20.73 1.67
CA TYR A 72 -17.97 -19.60 2.58
C TYR A 72 -18.58 -18.33 1.97
N ASN A 73 -18.23 -18.01 0.73
CA ASN A 73 -18.75 -16.84 0.01
C ASN A 73 -20.27 -16.94 -0.17
N VAL A 74 -20.81 -18.10 -0.55
CA VAL A 74 -22.26 -18.32 -0.66
C VAL A 74 -22.94 -18.16 0.70
N LYS A 75 -22.37 -18.70 1.78
CA LYS A 75 -22.96 -18.57 3.12
C LYS A 75 -22.98 -17.12 3.59
N LEU A 76 -21.87 -16.40 3.41
CA LEU A 76 -21.75 -14.99 3.73
C LEU A 76 -22.77 -14.15 2.94
N MET A 77 -22.95 -14.48 1.67
CA MET A 77 -23.98 -13.89 0.81
C MET A 77 -25.40 -14.14 1.31
N THR A 78 -25.74 -15.39 1.64
CA THR A 78 -27.08 -15.70 2.16
C THR A 78 -27.39 -14.98 3.48
N THR A 79 -26.37 -14.66 4.30
CA THR A 79 -26.55 -13.82 5.49
C THR A 79 -26.76 -12.33 5.18
N MET A 80 -26.34 -11.85 4.00
CA MET A 80 -26.51 -10.46 3.56
C MET A 80 -27.73 -10.25 2.65
N GLU A 81 -28.29 -11.32 2.07
CA GLU A 81 -29.48 -11.31 1.21
C GLU A 81 -30.81 -11.07 1.96
N LYS A 82 -30.99 -9.84 2.46
CA LYS A 82 -32.29 -9.18 2.35
C LYS A 82 -32.16 -7.97 1.42
N GLY A 83 -31.88 -8.21 0.14
CA GLY A 83 -32.23 -7.26 -0.92
C GLY A 83 -31.22 -6.93 -2.04
N ALA A 84 -30.03 -7.54 -2.10
CA ALA A 84 -29.06 -7.23 -3.15
C ALA A 84 -28.89 -8.41 -4.12
N ASP A 85 -29.26 -8.19 -5.38
CA ASP A 85 -29.13 -9.14 -6.49
C ASP A 85 -27.68 -9.07 -7.00
N LEU A 86 -26.79 -9.90 -6.42
CA LEU A 86 -25.34 -9.81 -6.64
C LEU A 86 -24.81 -11.04 -7.38
N GLY A 87 -24.56 -10.86 -8.68
CA GLY A 87 -23.19 -10.99 -9.20
C GLY A 87 -22.52 -12.37 -9.31
N TYR A 88 -23.24 -13.49 -9.44
CA TYR A 88 -22.63 -14.81 -9.74
C TYR A 88 -21.81 -14.90 -11.06
N SER A 89 -21.69 -13.80 -11.81
CA SER A 89 -21.11 -13.78 -13.15
C SER A 89 -19.58 -13.88 -13.17
N VAL A 90 -18.86 -13.40 -12.15
CA VAL A 90 -17.38 -13.29 -12.20
C VAL A 90 -16.72 -14.68 -12.26
N PHE A 91 -17.11 -15.58 -11.37
CA PHE A 91 -16.53 -16.93 -11.30
C PHE A 91 -16.85 -17.77 -12.54
N THR A 92 -18.09 -17.70 -13.04
CA THR A 92 -18.48 -18.40 -14.27
C THR A 92 -17.78 -17.82 -15.50
N LYS A 93 -17.54 -16.51 -15.53
CA LYS A 93 -16.76 -15.84 -16.58
C LYS A 93 -15.28 -16.22 -16.56
N LEU A 94 -14.70 -16.51 -15.39
CA LEU A 94 -13.29 -16.91 -15.28
C LEU A 94 -13.06 -18.41 -15.54
N ALA A 95 -14.02 -19.27 -15.17
CA ALA A 95 -13.88 -20.72 -15.29
C ALA A 95 -13.75 -21.22 -16.74
N ILE A 96 -14.49 -20.61 -17.68
CA ILE A 96 -14.47 -21.01 -19.09
C ILE A 96 -13.09 -20.76 -19.74
N PRO A 97 -12.51 -19.53 -19.71
CA PRO A 97 -11.18 -19.28 -20.25
C PRO A 97 -10.10 -20.11 -19.57
N LEU A 98 -10.18 -20.31 -18.25
CA LEU A 98 -9.24 -21.15 -17.51
C LEU A 98 -9.29 -22.61 -17.99
N THR A 99 -10.48 -23.16 -18.20
CA THR A 99 -10.67 -24.53 -18.69
C THR A 99 -10.15 -24.68 -20.12
N LEU A 100 -10.45 -23.70 -20.99
CA LEU A 100 -9.96 -23.70 -22.38
C LEU A 100 -8.44 -23.54 -22.47
N ALA A 101 -7.86 -22.68 -21.62
CA ALA A 101 -6.43 -22.45 -21.57
C ALA A 101 -5.67 -23.65 -21.00
N THR A 102 -6.26 -24.44 -20.10
CA THR A 102 -5.58 -25.60 -19.49
C THR A 102 -5.78 -26.90 -20.26
N ALA A 103 -6.87 -27.05 -21.03
CA ALA A 103 -7.22 -28.29 -21.72
C ALA A 103 -6.10 -28.88 -22.61
N PRO A 104 -5.32 -28.10 -23.39
CA PRO A 104 -4.25 -28.67 -24.20
C PRO A 104 -3.09 -29.25 -23.38
N GLY A 105 -2.80 -28.70 -22.19
CA GLY A 105 -1.83 -29.31 -21.27
C GLY A 105 -2.25 -30.74 -20.87
N PHE A 106 -3.55 -30.93 -20.65
CA PHE A 106 -4.13 -32.25 -20.34
C PHE A 106 -4.17 -33.21 -21.52
N THR A 107 -4.09 -32.75 -22.77
CA THR A 107 -4.01 -33.63 -23.94
C THR A 107 -2.58 -33.97 -24.32
N ILE A 108 -1.62 -33.06 -24.10
CA ILE A 108 -0.19 -33.27 -24.40
C ILE A 108 0.46 -34.25 -23.42
N TYR A 109 0.11 -34.20 -22.13
CA TYR A 109 0.69 -35.08 -21.11
C TYR A 109 0.42 -36.59 -21.35
N PRO A 110 -0.79 -37.04 -21.73
CA PRO A 110 -1.04 -38.41 -22.15
C PRO A 110 -0.22 -38.85 -23.35
N VAL A 111 0.08 -37.96 -24.31
CA VAL A 111 0.93 -38.30 -25.47
C VAL A 111 2.34 -38.63 -25.01
N TYR A 112 2.89 -37.87 -24.07
CA TYR A 112 4.17 -38.20 -23.42
C TYR A 112 4.14 -39.60 -22.77
N LYS A 113 3.06 -39.93 -22.05
CA LYS A 113 2.95 -41.20 -21.30
C LYS A 113 2.69 -42.43 -22.19
N LEU A 114 1.94 -42.25 -23.28
CA LEU A 114 1.49 -43.36 -24.13
C LEU A 114 2.52 -43.77 -25.17
N VAL A 115 3.54 -42.95 -25.44
CA VAL A 115 4.62 -43.28 -26.38
C VAL A 115 5.69 -44.10 -25.63
N PRO A 116 5.86 -45.40 -25.93
CA PRO A 116 6.87 -46.20 -25.26
C PRO A 116 8.28 -45.79 -25.70
N THR A 117 9.24 -45.91 -24.80
CA THR A 117 10.65 -45.61 -25.09
C THR A 117 11.27 -46.69 -25.98
N GLY A 118 12.22 -46.31 -26.83
CA GLY A 118 12.98 -47.27 -27.65
C GLY A 118 12.37 -47.64 -29.01
N ILE A 119 11.26 -47.02 -29.41
CA ILE A 119 10.66 -47.22 -30.76
C ILE A 119 11.09 -46.13 -31.77
N GLY A 120 12.05 -45.29 -31.42
CA GLY A 120 12.55 -44.20 -32.28
C GLY A 120 11.72 -42.91 -32.25
N TYR A 121 10.72 -42.81 -31.36
CA TYR A 121 9.88 -41.61 -31.17
C TYR A 121 10.36 -40.71 -30.03
N ASP A 122 11.61 -40.80 -29.61
CA ASP A 122 12.13 -40.02 -28.47
C ASP A 122 11.97 -38.50 -28.70
N ARG A 123 12.07 -38.03 -29.95
CA ARG A 123 11.80 -36.63 -30.31
C ARG A 123 10.38 -36.19 -29.97
N LEU A 124 9.38 -37.07 -30.12
CA LEU A 124 7.98 -36.78 -29.80
C LEU A 124 7.78 -36.69 -28.27
N ILE A 125 8.49 -37.53 -27.51
CA ILE A 125 8.50 -37.50 -26.04
C ILE A 125 9.06 -36.16 -25.56
N TYR A 126 10.25 -35.77 -26.02
CA TYR A 126 10.86 -34.49 -25.65
C TYR A 126 10.00 -33.31 -26.09
N PHE A 127 9.46 -33.35 -27.30
CA PHE A 127 8.53 -32.34 -27.80
C PHE A 127 7.28 -32.21 -26.92
N SER A 128 6.69 -33.33 -26.50
CA SER A 128 5.50 -33.31 -25.63
C SER A 128 5.80 -32.72 -24.26
N ILE A 129 6.96 -33.02 -23.67
CA ILE A 129 7.39 -32.43 -22.39
C ILE A 129 7.58 -30.91 -22.54
N SER A 130 8.32 -30.47 -23.57
CA SER A 130 8.54 -29.05 -23.82
C SER A 130 7.23 -28.29 -24.12
N MET A 131 6.33 -28.91 -24.87
CA MET A 131 5.02 -28.34 -25.17
C MET A 131 4.14 -28.25 -23.94
N PHE A 132 4.18 -29.25 -23.04
CA PHE A 132 3.44 -29.20 -21.78
C PHE A 132 3.90 -28.04 -20.90
N ASP A 133 5.21 -27.89 -20.71
CA ASP A 133 5.79 -26.83 -19.87
C ASP A 133 5.55 -25.43 -20.44
N MET A 134 5.77 -25.27 -21.76
CA MET A 134 5.43 -24.04 -22.48
C MET A 134 3.94 -23.71 -22.34
N TRP A 135 3.07 -24.71 -22.47
CA TRP A 135 1.62 -24.49 -22.43
C TRP A 135 1.12 -24.11 -21.05
N MET A 136 1.68 -24.67 -19.98
CA MET A 136 1.35 -24.26 -18.61
C MET A 136 1.73 -22.78 -18.37
N SER A 137 2.90 -22.36 -18.87
CA SER A 137 3.32 -20.95 -18.81
C SER A 137 2.38 -20.03 -19.60
N VAL A 138 1.97 -20.46 -20.81
CA VAL A 138 0.99 -19.73 -21.63
C VAL A 138 -0.36 -19.64 -20.93
N ALA A 139 -0.83 -20.72 -20.31
CA ALA A 139 -2.09 -20.73 -19.57
C ALA A 139 -2.08 -19.74 -18.40
N SER A 140 -1.01 -19.69 -17.62
CA SER A 140 -0.87 -18.70 -16.53
C SER A 140 -0.87 -17.26 -17.07
N ILE A 141 -0.16 -16.98 -18.19
CA ILE A 141 -0.18 -15.65 -18.82
C ILE A 141 -1.59 -15.29 -19.30
N VAL A 142 -2.31 -16.21 -19.93
CA VAL A 142 -3.69 -15.99 -20.39
C VAL A 142 -4.60 -15.67 -19.21
N VAL A 143 -4.54 -16.43 -18.12
CA VAL A 143 -5.35 -16.21 -16.91
C VAL A 143 -5.02 -14.85 -16.29
N ILE A 144 -3.74 -14.53 -16.11
CA ILE A 144 -3.29 -13.25 -15.54
C ILE A 144 -3.72 -12.08 -16.44
N SER A 145 -3.63 -12.23 -17.76
CA SER A 145 -4.03 -11.18 -18.72
C SER A 145 -5.55 -11.01 -18.83
N TYR A 146 -6.32 -12.04 -18.49
CA TYR A 146 -7.78 -12.04 -18.54
C TYR A 146 -8.42 -11.51 -17.25
N LEU A 147 -7.74 -11.63 -16.10
CA LEU A 147 -8.17 -11.07 -14.81
C LEU A 147 -8.59 -9.58 -14.91
N PRO A 148 -7.83 -8.67 -15.56
CA PRO A 148 -8.22 -7.28 -15.79
C PRO A 148 -9.54 -7.08 -16.56
N TYR A 149 -9.87 -8.02 -17.45
CA TYR A 149 -11.09 -7.95 -18.27
C TYR A 149 -12.32 -8.41 -17.50
N VAL A 150 -12.15 -9.44 -16.66
CA VAL A 150 -13.25 -9.97 -15.84
C VAL A 150 -13.55 -9.03 -14.67
N GLU A 151 -12.51 -8.47 -14.06
CA GLU A 151 -12.64 -7.60 -12.90
C GLU A 151 -11.68 -6.38 -13.01
N PRO A 152 -12.09 -5.31 -13.71
CA PRO A 152 -11.27 -4.11 -13.91
C PRO A 152 -10.80 -3.47 -12.60
N LYS A 153 -11.55 -3.70 -11.51
CA LYS A 153 -11.25 -3.20 -10.16
C LYS A 153 -10.02 -3.90 -9.53
N MET A 154 -9.74 -5.17 -9.82
CA MET A 154 -8.54 -5.86 -9.29
C MET A 154 -7.22 -5.24 -9.76
N MET A 155 -7.21 -4.62 -10.94
CA MET A 155 -6.05 -3.88 -11.44
C MET A 155 -5.73 -2.62 -10.62
N LEU A 156 -6.68 -2.12 -9.82
CA LEU A 156 -6.44 -1.00 -8.91
C LEU A 156 -5.69 -1.45 -7.64
N SER A 157 -5.91 -2.69 -7.18
CA SER A 157 -5.24 -3.24 -5.99
C SER A 157 -3.82 -3.75 -6.27
N ILE A 158 -3.53 -4.24 -7.48
CA ILE A 158 -2.18 -4.68 -7.89
C ILE A 158 -1.19 -3.50 -8.07
N ARG A 159 -1.68 -2.25 -7.94
CA ARG A 159 -0.91 -1.02 -8.14
C ARG A 159 0.05 -0.65 -6.98
N TRP A 160 0.26 -1.54 -6.01
CA TRP A 160 1.20 -1.37 -4.87
C TRP A 160 2.70 -1.44 -5.25
N PHE A 161 3.06 -1.81 -6.49
CA PHE A 161 4.45 -1.64 -6.96
C PHE A 161 4.70 -0.20 -7.42
N PRO A 162 5.69 0.52 -6.86
CA PRO A 162 5.95 1.93 -7.16
C PRO A 162 6.57 2.05 -8.56
N ARG A 163 5.75 2.10 -9.60
CA ARG A 163 6.18 2.46 -10.96
C ARG A 163 5.69 3.88 -11.27
N LYS A 164 6.64 4.81 -11.41
CA LYS A 164 6.43 6.12 -12.08
C LYS A 164 5.69 5.88 -13.40
N LYS A 165 4.44 6.33 -13.55
CA LYS A 165 3.82 6.47 -14.87
C LYS A 165 2.93 7.70 -15.00
N THR A 166 3.42 8.55 -15.90
CA THR A 166 2.76 9.39 -16.90
C THR A 166 1.28 9.12 -17.15
N ILE A 167 0.50 10.20 -17.04
CA ILE A 167 -0.96 10.29 -17.18
C ILE A 167 -1.27 10.73 -18.61
N LEU A 168 -1.56 9.79 -19.51
CA LEU A 168 -2.13 10.16 -20.81
C LEU A 168 -2.89 9.01 -21.47
N GLU A 169 -3.70 8.21 -20.77
CA GLU A 169 -4.54 7.24 -21.51
C GLU A 169 -5.75 6.61 -20.78
N ARG A 170 -6.45 7.36 -19.91
CA ARG A 170 -7.81 6.95 -19.48
C ARG A 170 -8.74 8.16 -19.36
N VAL A 171 -9.17 8.68 -20.51
CA VAL A 171 -10.43 9.42 -20.64
C VAL A 171 -11.20 8.79 -21.79
N LYS A 172 -12.05 7.81 -21.48
CA LYS A 172 -13.23 7.48 -22.28
C LYS A 172 -14.39 7.20 -21.33
N PHE A 173 -15.24 8.21 -21.26
CA PHE A 173 -16.60 8.33 -20.72
C PHE A 173 -17.26 7.07 -20.16
N GLU A 174 -17.40 7.06 -18.83
CA GLU A 174 -18.63 6.64 -18.17
C GLU A 174 -19.26 7.88 -17.52
N LYS A 175 -20.58 8.00 -17.68
CA LYS A 175 -21.38 9.13 -17.22
C LYS A 175 -21.33 9.15 -15.68
N PRO A 176 -21.02 10.28 -15.02
CA PRO A 176 -20.87 10.32 -13.57
C PRO A 176 -22.20 10.01 -12.86
N GLU A 177 -22.17 9.07 -11.92
CA GLU A 177 -23.29 8.68 -11.05
C GLU A 177 -23.89 9.85 -10.24
N SER A 178 -23.20 10.99 -10.16
CA SER A 178 -23.74 12.22 -9.57
C SER A 178 -25.02 12.67 -10.27
N ASP A 179 -25.13 12.48 -11.59
CA ASP A 179 -26.27 12.96 -12.36
C ASP A 179 -27.55 12.18 -12.00
N VAL A 180 -27.42 10.91 -11.61
CA VAL A 180 -28.54 10.06 -11.18
C VAL A 180 -29.11 10.54 -9.83
N TYR A 181 -28.24 10.95 -8.91
CA TYR A 181 -28.65 11.49 -7.61
C TYR A 181 -29.40 12.82 -7.75
N PHE A 182 -28.92 13.73 -8.61
CA PHE A 182 -29.58 15.01 -8.84
C PHE A 182 -30.88 14.89 -9.65
N ASP A 183 -30.98 13.94 -10.59
CA ASP A 183 -32.23 13.62 -11.28
C ASP A 183 -33.29 13.09 -10.31
N GLN A 184 -32.91 12.24 -9.34
CA GLN A 184 -33.82 11.72 -8.31
C GLN A 184 -34.36 12.85 -7.42
N LEU A 185 -33.50 13.76 -6.98
CA LEU A 185 -33.85 14.95 -6.18
C LEU A 185 -34.78 15.91 -6.91
N THR A 186 -34.57 16.09 -8.22
CA THR A 186 -35.39 16.98 -9.05
C THR A 186 -36.78 16.36 -9.28
N LYS A 187 -36.86 15.04 -9.36
CA LYS A 187 -38.13 14.28 -9.42
C LYS A 187 -38.96 14.43 -8.14
N ASP A 188 -38.31 14.41 -6.98
CA ASP A 188 -38.97 14.55 -5.68
C ASP A 188 -39.40 16.00 -5.40
N LEU A 189 -38.66 17.00 -5.92
CA LEU A 189 -39.01 18.42 -5.84
C LEU A 189 -40.24 18.80 -6.70
N HIS A 190 -40.53 18.03 -7.76
CA HIS A 190 -41.67 18.28 -8.65
C HIS A 190 -42.89 17.39 -8.36
N ALA A 191 -42.83 16.53 -7.33
CA ALA A 191 -44.00 15.76 -6.90
C ALA A 191 -45.06 16.71 -6.31
N PRO A 192 -46.32 16.69 -6.80
CA PRO A 192 -47.38 17.53 -6.27
C PRO A 192 -47.66 17.18 -4.81
N SER A 193 -47.67 18.21 -3.95
CA SER A 193 -47.88 18.05 -2.52
C SER A 193 -49.28 17.49 -2.20
N PRO A 194 -49.40 16.57 -1.23
CA PRO A 194 -50.70 16.10 -0.76
C PRO A 194 -51.48 17.22 -0.05
N PRO A 195 -52.81 17.17 -0.06
CA PRO A 195 -53.65 18.26 0.46
C PRO A 195 -53.45 18.49 1.96
N ILE A 196 -53.18 19.76 2.29
CA ILE A 196 -52.91 20.29 3.62
C ILE A 196 -54.18 20.22 4.48
N ARG A 197 -54.12 19.54 5.64
CA ARG A 197 -55.09 19.72 6.74
C ARG A 197 -54.65 20.91 7.61
N PRO A 198 -55.57 21.76 8.10
CA PRO A 198 -55.21 22.91 8.91
C PRO A 198 -55.06 22.54 10.39
N ASN A 199 -54.24 23.35 11.07
CA ASN A 199 -53.98 23.45 12.51
C ASN A 199 -53.02 22.43 13.15
N GLN A 200 -51.74 22.81 13.23
CA GLN A 200 -51.08 23.04 14.53
C GLN A 200 -49.78 23.85 14.36
N SER A 201 -49.64 24.87 15.19
CA SER A 201 -48.53 25.82 15.26
C SER A 201 -47.32 25.26 16.04
N ASN A 202 -46.13 25.52 15.50
CA ASN A 202 -44.82 25.70 16.17
C ASN A 202 -44.19 24.53 16.95
N LEU A 203 -43.17 23.90 16.37
CA LEU A 203 -41.76 23.87 16.83
C LEU A 203 -40.97 22.91 15.93
N ILE A 204 -40.03 23.43 15.13
CA ILE A 204 -39.09 22.61 14.37
C ILE A 204 -38.04 22.09 15.36
N SER A 205 -38.29 20.89 15.87
CA SER A 205 -37.28 20.04 16.51
C SER A 205 -36.40 19.46 15.41
N VAL A 206 -35.11 19.83 15.41
CA VAL A 206 -34.08 19.08 14.71
C VAL A 206 -33.94 17.75 15.45
N MET A 207 -34.36 16.64 14.82
CA MET A 207 -34.16 15.31 15.37
C MET A 207 -32.65 15.01 15.47
N PRO A 208 -32.16 14.51 16.61
CA PRO A 208 -30.79 14.05 16.71
C PRO A 208 -30.65 12.75 15.90
N ILE A 209 -29.63 12.71 15.04
CA ILE A 209 -29.15 11.46 14.44
C ILE A 209 -28.35 10.76 15.53
N ASP A 210 -28.98 9.78 16.19
CA ASP A 210 -28.34 8.84 17.09
C ASP A 210 -27.50 7.87 16.25
N LEU A 211 -26.18 8.09 16.23
CA LEU A 211 -25.22 7.17 15.63
C LEU A 211 -24.47 6.51 16.79
N ASP A 212 -24.93 5.35 17.21
CA ASP A 212 -24.22 4.49 18.17
C ASP A 212 -22.95 3.96 17.49
N ILE A 213 -21.82 4.63 17.70
CA ILE A 213 -20.52 4.23 17.16
C ILE A 213 -19.94 3.14 18.08
N ALA A 214 -19.88 1.92 17.57
CA ALA A 214 -19.14 0.83 18.20
C ALA A 214 -17.64 1.17 18.27
N VAL A 215 -17.03 0.82 19.40
CA VAL A 215 -15.71 1.27 19.88
C VAL A 215 -14.53 0.87 18.96
N ASP A 216 -14.74 -0.04 18.01
CA ASP A 216 -13.64 -0.65 17.24
C ASP A 216 -13.17 0.17 16.01
N ASN A 217 -13.84 1.28 15.66
CA ASN A 217 -13.51 2.09 14.47
C ASN A 217 -13.07 3.53 14.79
N PHE A 218 -12.66 3.80 16.03
CA PHE A 218 -12.40 5.16 16.52
C PHE A 218 -11.21 5.85 15.84
N ASP A 219 -10.12 5.10 15.58
CA ASP A 219 -8.90 5.67 15.02
C ASP A 219 -9.10 6.13 13.56
N GLU A 220 -9.83 5.33 12.77
CA GLU A 220 -10.16 5.67 11.38
C GLU A 220 -11.07 6.90 11.28
N ILE A 221 -11.97 7.09 12.24
CA ILE A 221 -12.85 8.27 12.32
C ILE A 221 -12.08 9.50 12.83
N SER A 222 -11.11 9.30 13.73
CA SER A 222 -10.23 10.35 14.24
C SER A 222 -9.37 10.96 13.13
N ASP A 223 -8.83 10.14 12.24
CA ASP A 223 -8.00 10.62 11.12
C ASP A 223 -8.81 11.44 10.11
N GLN A 224 -10.10 11.15 9.94
CA GLN A 224 -11.01 11.93 9.10
C GLN A 224 -11.39 13.30 9.71
N CYS A 225 -11.08 13.52 10.98
CA CYS A 225 -11.39 14.75 11.71
C CYS A 225 -10.21 15.71 11.84
N CYS A 226 -9.06 15.37 11.24
CA CYS A 226 -7.85 16.18 11.26
C CYS A 226 -7.40 16.53 9.84
N CYS A 227 -6.70 17.66 9.70
CA CYS A 227 -6.05 18.01 8.44
C CYS A 227 -4.84 17.11 8.22
N SER A 228 -4.75 16.37 7.11
CA SER A 228 -3.62 15.46 6.85
C SER A 228 -2.28 16.16 6.53
N ILE A 229 -2.24 17.49 6.55
CA ILE A 229 -1.03 18.30 6.29
C ILE A 229 -0.46 18.83 7.59
N CYS A 230 -1.24 19.57 8.37
CA CYS A 230 -0.81 20.11 9.66
C CYS A 230 -1.14 19.20 10.86
N SER A 231 -1.92 18.13 10.65
CA SER A 231 -2.40 17.20 11.68
C SER A 231 -3.27 17.85 12.77
N GLU A 232 -3.78 19.07 12.53
CA GLU A 232 -4.67 19.74 13.48
C GLU A 232 -6.13 19.30 13.29
N SER A 233 -6.85 19.18 14.41
CA SER A 233 -8.28 18.84 14.44
C SER A 233 -9.10 19.97 13.84
N PHE A 234 -10.08 19.64 13.02
CA PHE A 234 -10.98 20.62 12.42
C PHE A 234 -11.86 21.30 13.46
N ASP A 235 -12.13 22.59 13.26
CA ASP A 235 -13.08 23.36 14.04
C ASP A 235 -13.77 24.44 13.18
N SER A 236 -14.74 25.14 13.77
CA SER A 236 -15.49 26.19 13.07
C SER A 236 -14.79 27.55 12.98
N ASN A 237 -13.66 27.73 13.67
CA ASN A 237 -13.11 29.06 13.98
C ASN A 237 -11.67 29.26 13.49
N LYS A 238 -10.77 28.33 13.81
CA LYS A 238 -9.34 28.37 13.48
C LYS A 238 -9.00 27.40 12.35
N ILE A 239 -9.32 26.12 12.49
CA ILE A 239 -8.94 25.06 11.56
C ILE A 239 -10.14 24.67 10.70
N ILE A 240 -10.53 25.60 9.82
CA ILE A 240 -11.75 25.47 9.03
C ILE A 240 -11.51 24.49 7.87
N PRO A 241 -12.15 23.31 7.84
CA PRO A 241 -11.99 22.34 6.76
C PRO A 241 -12.68 22.81 5.48
N ARG A 242 -12.00 22.69 4.34
CA ARG A 242 -12.59 22.88 3.01
C ARG A 242 -12.41 21.66 2.13
N SER A 243 -13.44 21.39 1.33
CA SER A 243 -13.44 20.26 0.40
C SER A 243 -12.93 20.69 -0.98
N LEU A 244 -12.00 19.89 -1.50
CA LEU A 244 -11.59 19.95 -2.91
C LEU A 244 -12.64 19.26 -3.80
N GLU A 245 -12.57 19.46 -5.11
CA GLU A 245 -13.47 18.80 -6.09
C GLU A 245 -13.33 17.27 -6.11
N CYS A 246 -12.21 16.74 -5.60
CA CYS A 246 -12.01 15.30 -5.43
C CYS A 246 -12.65 14.72 -4.16
N GLY A 247 -13.25 15.56 -3.29
CA GLY A 247 -13.84 15.15 -2.01
C GLY A 247 -12.87 15.16 -0.82
N HIS A 248 -11.55 15.19 -1.06
CA HIS A 248 -10.58 15.32 0.03
C HIS A 248 -10.69 16.67 0.72
N THR A 249 -10.47 16.67 2.04
CA THR A 249 -10.69 17.82 2.92
C THR A 249 -9.39 18.20 3.63
N PHE A 250 -9.07 19.50 3.63
CA PHE A 250 -7.90 20.06 4.30
C PHE A 250 -8.29 21.40 4.95
N CYS A 251 -7.49 21.93 5.89
CA CYS A 251 -7.82 23.21 6.51
C CYS A 251 -7.57 24.41 5.58
N ASP A 252 -8.28 25.51 5.82
CA ASP A 252 -8.19 26.78 5.06
C ASP A 252 -6.75 27.25 4.92
N GLU A 253 -5.99 27.25 6.01
CA GLU A 253 -4.60 27.70 6.03
C GLU A 253 -3.69 26.84 5.16
N CYS A 254 -3.81 25.51 5.20
CA CYS A 254 -2.99 24.62 4.38
C CYS A 254 -3.35 24.70 2.88
N ILE A 255 -4.61 24.96 2.55
CA ILE A 255 -5.05 25.09 1.15
C ILE A 255 -4.52 26.39 0.53
N TYR A 256 -4.61 27.50 1.25
CA TYR A 256 -4.27 28.84 0.74
C TYR A 256 -2.86 29.30 1.09
N ASN A 257 -2.01 28.40 1.58
CA ASN A 257 -0.58 28.66 1.71
C ASN A 257 0.04 28.92 0.32
N GLU A 258 0.86 29.96 0.20
CA GLU A 258 1.49 30.42 -1.05
C GLU A 258 2.28 29.32 -1.77
N THR A 259 2.75 28.32 -1.04
CA THR A 259 3.49 27.16 -1.59
C THR A 259 2.59 26.18 -2.35
N TYR A 260 1.29 26.12 -2.03
CA TYR A 260 0.37 25.10 -2.53
C TYR A 260 -0.76 25.67 -3.38
N PHE A 261 -1.06 26.97 -3.21
CA PHE A 261 -2.04 27.70 -3.99
C PHE A 261 -1.36 28.48 -5.12
N VAL A 262 -1.33 27.91 -6.32
CA VAL A 262 -0.64 28.49 -7.48
C VAL A 262 -1.67 28.79 -8.56
N ASN A 263 -1.69 30.02 -9.06
CA ASN A 263 -2.55 30.47 -10.16
C ASN A 263 -4.04 30.16 -9.93
N ASN A 264 -4.56 30.45 -8.74
CA ASN A 264 -5.94 30.13 -8.36
C ASN A 264 -6.29 28.63 -8.44
N SER A 265 -5.30 27.75 -8.27
CA SER A 265 -5.50 26.31 -8.26
C SER A 265 -4.75 25.65 -7.11
N VAL A 266 -5.31 24.57 -6.59
CA VAL A 266 -4.70 23.73 -5.54
C VAL A 266 -4.67 22.29 -5.99
N ASN A 267 -3.53 21.63 -5.80
CA ASN A 267 -3.39 20.20 -6.06
C ASN A 267 -3.72 19.41 -4.79
N CYS A 268 -4.66 18.46 -4.88
CA CYS A 268 -4.96 17.58 -3.77
C CYS A 268 -3.71 16.82 -3.31
N PHE A 269 -3.38 16.86 -2.01
CA PHE A 269 -2.19 16.20 -1.48
C PHE A 269 -2.26 14.67 -1.56
N VAL A 270 -3.47 14.12 -1.47
CA VAL A 270 -3.74 12.68 -1.49
C VAL A 270 -3.79 12.15 -2.93
N CYS A 271 -4.68 12.69 -3.77
CA CYS A 271 -4.93 12.15 -5.11
C CYS A 271 -4.31 12.95 -6.27
N LYS A 272 -3.65 14.09 -5.98
CA LYS A 272 -3.04 15.02 -6.96
C LYS A 272 -4.01 15.63 -8.00
N ARG A 273 -5.33 15.47 -7.82
CA ARG A 273 -6.34 16.16 -8.65
C ARG A 273 -6.27 17.66 -8.39
N VAL A 274 -6.21 18.44 -9.47
CA VAL A 274 -6.26 19.90 -9.44
C VAL A 274 -7.69 20.32 -9.11
N THR A 275 -7.84 21.30 -8.22
CA THR A 275 -9.09 22.00 -7.97
C THR A 275 -8.88 23.46 -8.27
N THR A 276 -9.68 24.00 -9.19
CA THR A 276 -9.61 25.41 -9.58
C THR A 276 -10.51 26.23 -8.67
N VAL A 277 -9.96 27.26 -8.06
CA VAL A 277 -10.69 28.15 -7.17
C VAL A 277 -11.09 29.40 -7.95
N PRO A 278 -12.40 29.70 -8.10
CA PRO A 278 -12.83 30.90 -8.79
C PRO A 278 -12.24 32.15 -8.13
N GLU A 279 -11.85 33.13 -8.94
CA GLU A 279 -11.21 34.35 -8.48
C GLU A 279 -12.05 35.06 -7.40
N GLY A 280 -11.43 35.38 -6.26
CA GLY A 280 -12.08 36.02 -5.12
C GLY A 280 -13.03 35.13 -4.30
N LYS A 281 -13.14 33.82 -4.62
CA LYS A 281 -13.96 32.88 -3.84
C LYS A 281 -13.11 31.91 -3.04
N LYS A 282 -13.64 31.45 -1.91
CA LYS A 282 -13.07 30.33 -1.16
C LYS A 282 -13.78 29.01 -1.50
N LEU A 283 -13.08 27.90 -1.33
CA LEU A 283 -13.64 26.56 -1.48
C LEU A 283 -14.72 26.28 -0.42
N PRO A 284 -15.69 25.39 -0.69
CA PRO A 284 -16.79 25.11 0.22
C PRO A 284 -16.28 24.54 1.54
N ILE A 285 -16.87 24.99 2.65
CA ILE A 285 -16.58 24.49 3.99
C ILE A 285 -17.20 23.09 4.14
N ASN A 286 -16.42 22.15 4.67
CA ASN A 286 -16.92 20.82 5.02
C ASN A 286 -17.52 20.83 6.43
N PHE A 287 -18.80 21.21 6.54
CA PHE A 287 -19.50 21.22 7.83
C PHE A 287 -19.65 19.84 8.46
N LEU A 288 -19.64 18.76 7.66
CA LEU A 288 -19.67 17.39 8.19
C LEU A 288 -18.38 17.10 8.97
N ALA A 289 -17.22 17.44 8.40
CA ALA A 289 -15.93 17.27 9.08
C ALA A 289 -15.86 18.07 10.40
N ILE A 290 -16.38 19.30 10.43
CA ILE A 290 -16.51 20.09 11.66
C ILE A 290 -17.40 19.36 12.67
N SER A 291 -18.59 18.91 12.24
CA SER A 291 -19.55 18.27 13.14
C SER A 291 -19.03 16.95 13.73
N LEU A 292 -18.26 16.20 12.94
CA LEU A 292 -17.61 14.97 13.38
C LEU A 292 -16.47 15.28 14.35
N ALA A 293 -15.59 16.23 14.02
CA ALA A 293 -14.52 16.66 14.90
C ALA A 293 -15.07 17.18 16.25
N GLU A 294 -16.11 18.02 16.23
CA GLU A 294 -16.78 18.48 17.45
C GLU A 294 -17.43 17.35 18.23
N LYS A 295 -18.08 16.39 17.56
CA LYS A 295 -18.67 15.22 18.22
C LYS A 295 -17.61 14.32 18.82
N LEU A 296 -16.46 14.14 18.16
CA LEU A 296 -15.32 13.41 18.70
C LEU A 296 -14.68 14.15 19.88
N ILE A 297 -14.57 15.47 19.81
CA ILE A 297 -14.09 16.29 20.94
C ILE A 297 -15.10 16.22 22.10
N LYS A 298 -16.41 16.19 21.82
CA LYS A 298 -17.48 16.03 22.81
C LYS A 298 -17.60 14.62 23.36
N SER A 299 -17.34 13.57 22.58
CA SER A 299 -17.24 12.19 23.08
C SER A 299 -15.95 11.99 23.86
N ARG A 300 -14.88 12.71 23.51
CA ARG A 300 -13.70 12.98 24.34
C ARG A 300 -13.97 14.02 25.44
N ALA A 301 -15.15 14.62 25.58
CA ALA A 301 -15.42 15.60 26.64
C ALA A 301 -15.82 14.94 27.97
N ASP A 302 -15.37 13.71 28.20
CA ASP A 302 -14.66 13.38 29.43
C ASP A 302 -14.06 11.96 29.30
N PRO A 303 -12.78 11.77 28.90
CA PRO A 303 -12.02 10.64 29.41
C PRO A 303 -12.02 10.86 30.92
N LYS A 304 -12.95 10.18 31.58
CA LYS A 304 -13.08 10.22 33.03
C LYS A 304 -11.80 9.63 33.59
N VAL A 305 -10.89 10.52 33.99
CA VAL A 305 -9.63 10.15 34.62
C VAL A 305 -9.90 9.80 36.07
N ILE A 306 -9.17 8.81 36.58
CA ILE A 306 -9.38 8.26 37.92
C ILE A 306 -8.43 8.96 38.88
N CYS A 307 -8.97 9.54 39.95
CA CYS A 307 -8.16 10.03 41.06
C CYS A 307 -7.58 8.83 41.81
N LYS A 308 -6.26 8.75 41.94
CA LYS A 308 -5.58 7.62 42.59
C LYS A 308 -5.90 7.50 44.09
N SER A 309 -6.25 8.60 44.75
CA SER A 309 -6.50 8.62 46.19
C SER A 309 -7.93 8.24 46.58
N CYS A 310 -8.93 8.45 45.71
CA CYS A 310 -10.33 8.20 46.03
C CYS A 310 -11.06 7.32 45.01
N ASP A 311 -10.36 6.87 43.97
CA ASP A 311 -10.83 6.02 42.86
C ASP A 311 -12.09 6.52 42.12
N ARG A 312 -12.44 7.81 42.34
CA ARG A 312 -13.55 8.44 41.63
C ARG A 312 -13.09 8.96 40.29
N LYS A 313 -14.04 8.95 39.36
CA LYS A 313 -13.91 9.45 37.99
C LYS A 313 -14.18 10.95 37.96
N TYR A 314 -13.26 11.70 37.36
CA TYR A 314 -13.31 13.16 37.27
C TYR A 314 -13.06 13.63 35.84
N SER A 315 -13.51 14.85 35.52
CA SER A 315 -13.10 15.53 34.30
C SER A 315 -11.60 15.87 34.38
N PRO A 316 -10.82 15.76 33.28
CA PRO A 316 -9.40 16.12 33.24
C PRO A 316 -9.08 17.52 33.82
N THR A 317 -9.99 18.47 33.60
CA THR A 317 -9.88 19.86 34.12
C THR A 317 -9.92 19.95 35.66
N SER A 318 -10.55 18.96 36.29
CA SER A 318 -10.80 18.90 37.74
C SER A 318 -9.77 18.05 38.51
N VAL A 319 -8.81 17.45 37.81
CA VAL A 319 -7.69 16.74 38.41
C VAL A 319 -6.38 17.51 38.31
N ARG A 320 -5.44 17.13 39.16
CA ARG A 320 -4.08 17.65 39.25
C ARG A 320 -3.13 16.48 39.25
N ILE A 321 -1.89 16.71 38.83
CA ILE A 321 -0.82 15.71 38.83
C ILE A 321 0.28 16.15 39.78
N CYS A 322 0.75 15.25 40.65
CA CYS A 322 1.88 15.54 41.51
C CYS A 322 3.18 15.57 40.68
N VAL A 323 3.99 16.60 40.89
CA VAL A 323 5.25 16.80 40.16
C VAL A 323 6.49 16.72 41.04
N LYS A 324 6.35 16.62 42.37
CA LYS A 324 7.50 16.52 43.27
C LYS A 324 8.13 15.13 43.19
N GLU A 325 9.43 15.09 42.93
CA GLU A 325 10.25 13.89 43.02
C GLU A 325 10.41 13.47 44.49
N GLY A 326 10.37 12.16 44.76
CA GLY A 326 10.37 11.61 46.12
C GLY A 326 9.02 11.72 46.86
N CYS A 327 7.93 12.01 46.14
CA CYS A 327 6.58 11.92 46.68
C CYS A 327 5.96 10.56 46.34
N ASP A 328 5.28 9.93 47.29
CA ASP A 328 4.61 8.63 47.13
C ASP A 328 3.56 8.66 46.01
N MET A 329 3.05 9.86 45.68
CA MET A 329 2.06 10.12 44.64
C MET A 329 2.68 10.75 43.38
N HIS A 330 4.00 10.65 43.19
CA HIS A 330 4.70 11.21 42.03
C HIS A 330 4.07 10.72 40.72
N ASN A 331 3.78 11.66 39.83
CA ASN A 331 3.14 11.41 38.53
C ASN A 331 1.74 10.76 38.61
N GLN A 332 1.08 10.78 39.77
CA GLN A 332 -0.28 10.29 39.96
C GLN A 332 -1.33 11.41 39.86
N LEU A 333 -2.53 11.06 39.43
CA LEU A 333 -3.67 11.98 39.31
C LEU A 333 -4.45 12.07 40.63
N LEU A 334 -4.73 13.30 41.05
CA LEU A 334 -5.45 13.63 42.27
C LEU A 334 -6.59 14.60 41.93
N CYS A 335 -7.78 14.39 42.50
CA CYS A 335 -8.82 15.42 42.47
C CYS A 335 -8.42 16.60 43.36
N LEU A 336 -9.05 17.76 43.16
CA LEU A 336 -8.71 18.98 43.91
C LEU A 336 -8.78 18.78 45.44
N ASN A 337 -9.77 18.05 45.94
CA ASN A 337 -9.93 17.80 47.37
C ASN A 337 -8.80 16.91 47.90
N CYS A 338 -8.52 15.75 47.28
CA CYS A 338 -7.41 14.88 47.68
C CYS A 338 -6.05 15.58 47.56
N ALA A 339 -5.90 16.50 46.60
CA ALA A 339 -4.67 17.29 46.50
C ALA A 339 -4.49 18.22 47.70
N ILE A 340 -5.57 18.80 48.24
CA ILE A 340 -5.51 19.70 49.40
C ILE A 340 -5.44 18.89 50.71
N ASP A 341 -6.33 17.92 50.87
CA ASP A 341 -6.54 17.15 52.11
C ASP A 341 -5.34 16.26 52.46
N ASN A 342 -4.65 15.70 51.46
CA ASN A 342 -3.49 14.84 51.67
C ASN A 342 -2.16 15.62 51.66
N GLY A 343 -2.18 16.96 51.80
CA GLY A 343 -0.97 17.77 51.88
C GLY A 343 -0.24 17.94 50.54
N HIS A 344 -0.88 17.66 49.41
CA HIS A 344 -0.30 17.84 48.07
C HIS A 344 -0.55 19.22 47.45
N GLY A 345 -1.09 20.20 48.20
CA GLY A 345 -1.45 21.51 47.66
C GLY A 345 -0.26 22.30 47.08
N GLY A 346 0.96 22.05 47.56
CA GLY A 346 2.16 22.81 47.20
C GLY A 346 2.97 22.28 46.03
N HIS A 347 2.62 21.13 45.46
CA HIS A 347 3.45 20.46 44.44
C HIS A 347 2.65 19.67 43.41
N VAL A 348 1.42 20.11 43.16
CA VAL A 348 0.57 19.59 42.09
C VAL A 348 0.39 20.64 41.00
N VAL A 349 0.33 20.19 39.75
CA VAL A 349 0.08 21.05 38.59
C VAL A 349 -1.24 20.63 37.95
N LYS A 350 -1.90 21.57 37.25
CA LYS A 350 -3.07 21.24 36.42
C LYS A 350 -2.67 20.19 35.39
N TYR A 351 -3.45 19.11 35.30
CA TYR A 351 -3.19 18.02 34.36
C TYR A 351 -3.11 18.51 32.91
N ASP A 352 -4.05 19.35 32.49
CA ASP A 352 -4.08 19.93 31.14
C ASP A 352 -2.84 20.77 30.83
N ALA A 353 -2.33 21.52 31.81
CA ALA A 353 -1.12 22.33 31.64
C ALA A 353 0.14 21.46 31.47
N LYS A 354 0.23 20.34 32.21
CA LYS A 354 1.33 19.37 32.01
C LYS A 354 1.22 18.69 30.64
N MET A 355 0.01 18.30 30.23
CA MET A 355 -0.22 17.66 28.93
C MET A 355 -0.02 18.60 27.74
N GLU A 356 -0.29 19.91 27.87
CA GLU A 356 0.10 20.88 26.84
C GLU A 356 1.61 20.97 26.72
N LYS A 357 2.34 21.07 27.86
CA LYS A 357 3.81 21.12 27.83
C LYS A 357 4.42 19.89 27.15
N ILE A 358 3.93 18.69 27.49
CA ILE A 358 4.38 17.43 26.85
C ILE A 358 4.06 17.44 25.35
N ARG A 359 2.87 17.90 24.96
CA ARG A 359 2.49 18.01 23.53
C ARG A 359 3.39 18.99 22.79
N ASP A 360 3.73 20.12 23.38
CA ASP A 360 4.64 21.09 22.78
C ASP A 360 6.06 20.55 22.63
N GLU A 361 6.59 19.87 23.66
CA GLU A 361 7.88 19.16 23.58
C GLU A 361 7.89 18.07 22.50
N LEU A 362 6.77 17.35 22.33
CA LEU A 362 6.66 16.33 21.29
C LEU A 362 6.56 16.97 19.89
N ARG A 363 5.81 18.07 19.74
CA ARG A 363 5.72 18.83 18.49
C ARG A 363 7.08 19.34 18.04
N THR A 364 7.88 19.88 18.96
CA THR A 364 9.23 20.37 18.62
C THR A 364 10.15 19.23 18.18
N LYS A 365 10.14 18.08 18.88
CA LYS A 365 10.89 16.88 18.48
C LYS A 365 10.49 16.35 17.10
N ILE A 366 9.18 16.32 16.81
CA ILE A 366 8.70 15.91 15.48
C ILE A 366 9.16 16.91 14.41
N ALA A 367 9.09 18.21 14.70
CA ALA A 367 9.54 19.24 13.76
C ALA A 367 11.03 19.11 13.42
N THR A 368 11.89 18.85 14.42
CA THR A 368 13.32 18.64 14.19
C THR A 368 13.61 17.38 13.38
N LEU A 369 12.94 16.26 13.69
CA LEU A 369 13.05 15.02 12.91
C LEU A 369 12.65 15.21 11.45
N CYS A 370 11.54 15.93 11.21
CA CYS A 370 11.10 16.25 9.85
C CYS A 370 12.12 17.10 9.08
N SER A 371 12.76 18.08 9.71
CA SER A 371 13.81 18.87 9.05
C SER A 371 15.04 18.03 8.70
N ASP A 372 15.46 17.14 9.59
CA ASP A 372 16.63 16.29 9.39
C ASP A 372 16.39 15.28 8.26
N MET A 373 15.18 14.71 8.21
CA MET A 373 14.75 13.85 7.10
C MET A 373 14.78 14.56 5.75
N GLU A 374 14.34 15.82 5.68
CA GLU A 374 14.38 16.59 4.41
C GLU A 374 15.81 16.91 3.98
N VAL A 375 16.73 17.15 4.93
CA VAL A 375 18.17 17.30 4.62
C VAL A 375 18.76 15.99 4.10
N LYS A 376 18.52 14.86 4.79
CA LYS A 376 18.99 13.52 4.37
C LYS A 376 18.45 13.16 2.97
N LYS A 377 17.16 13.40 2.71
CA LYS A 377 16.52 13.19 1.41
C LYS A 377 17.17 13.97 0.26
N LYS A 378 17.50 15.24 0.48
CA LYS A 378 18.21 16.07 -0.52
C LYS A 378 19.60 15.51 -0.84
N SER A 379 20.33 15.05 0.19
CA SER A 379 21.64 14.41 0.02
C SER A 379 21.57 13.14 -0.82
N VAL A 380 20.59 12.26 -0.56
CA VAL A 380 20.36 11.04 -1.34
C VAL A 380 20.00 11.36 -2.79
N LEU A 381 19.17 12.38 -3.03
CA LEU A 381 18.78 12.79 -4.38
C LEU A 381 19.99 13.28 -5.19
N GLU A 382 20.89 14.06 -4.59
CA GLU A 382 22.10 14.55 -5.28
C GLU A 382 23.04 13.39 -5.65
N LYS A 383 23.26 12.45 -4.72
CA LYS A 383 24.06 11.24 -4.99
C LYS A 383 23.46 10.39 -6.12
N THR A 384 22.13 10.24 -6.15
CA THR A 384 21.43 9.52 -7.23
C THR A 384 21.65 10.19 -8.59
N ASN A 385 21.62 11.53 -8.63
CA ASN A 385 21.90 12.29 -9.85
C ASN A 385 23.37 12.15 -10.30
N GLN A 386 24.32 12.01 -9.37
CA GLN A 386 25.72 11.73 -9.68
C GLN A 386 25.89 10.35 -10.33
N LEU A 387 25.26 9.32 -9.77
CA LEU A 387 25.25 7.95 -10.33
C LEU A 387 24.65 7.93 -11.75
N SER A 388 23.53 8.64 -11.98
CA SER A 388 22.93 8.74 -13.31
C SER A 388 23.87 9.41 -14.32
N ARG A 389 24.62 10.43 -13.91
CA ARG A 389 25.64 11.07 -14.76
C ARG A 389 26.77 10.10 -15.12
N MET A 390 27.24 9.31 -14.16
CA MET A 390 28.27 8.29 -14.40
C MET A 390 27.79 7.21 -15.36
N ALA A 391 26.55 6.72 -15.20
CA ALA A 391 25.96 5.72 -16.10
C ALA A 391 25.85 6.22 -17.55
N LYS A 392 25.48 7.50 -17.76
CA LYS A 392 25.46 8.11 -19.10
C LYS A 392 26.86 8.26 -19.71
N ALA A 393 27.85 8.67 -18.92
CA ALA A 393 29.23 8.75 -19.39
C ALA A 393 29.75 7.39 -19.85
N LEU A 394 29.33 6.33 -19.16
CA LEU A 394 29.64 4.96 -19.52
C LEU A 394 28.96 4.50 -20.82
N GLU A 395 27.67 4.81 -20.98
CA GLU A 395 26.92 4.52 -22.22
C GLU A 395 27.62 5.15 -23.44
N MET A 396 28.11 6.38 -23.31
CA MET A 396 28.89 7.03 -24.37
C MET A 396 30.19 6.27 -24.68
N ARG A 397 30.93 5.82 -23.67
CA ARG A 397 32.16 5.03 -23.88
C ARG A 397 31.89 3.68 -24.57
N PHE A 398 30.80 3.00 -24.23
CA PHE A 398 30.41 1.78 -24.94
C PHE A 398 30.02 2.04 -26.40
N SER A 399 29.41 3.18 -26.70
CA SER A 399 29.09 3.55 -28.08
C SER A 399 30.32 3.88 -28.94
N GLU A 400 31.44 4.26 -28.32
CA GLU A 400 32.72 4.50 -29.00
C GLU A 400 33.46 3.19 -29.35
N VAL A 401 33.19 2.10 -28.64
CA VAL A 401 33.65 0.76 -29.01
C VAL A 401 32.80 0.24 -30.17
N ASN A 402 33.01 0.83 -31.34
CA ASN A 402 32.34 0.41 -32.56
C ASN A 402 33.12 -0.77 -33.17
N VAL A 403 32.57 -1.98 -33.11
CA VAL A 403 33.17 -3.14 -33.80
C VAL A 403 33.17 -2.82 -35.30
N PRO A 404 34.33 -2.69 -35.95
CA PRO A 404 34.38 -2.26 -37.33
C PRO A 404 33.62 -3.26 -38.20
N THR A 405 32.52 -2.83 -38.81
CA THR A 405 31.65 -3.69 -39.64
C THR A 405 32.39 -4.28 -40.85
N HIS A 406 33.50 -3.67 -41.28
CA HIS A 406 34.37 -4.22 -42.33
C HIS A 406 35.03 -5.54 -41.93
N ILE A 407 35.30 -5.78 -40.64
CA ILE A 407 35.86 -7.05 -40.15
C ILE A 407 34.83 -8.16 -40.32
N ILE A 408 33.55 -7.88 -40.08
CA ILE A 408 32.44 -8.83 -40.26
C ILE A 408 32.28 -9.19 -41.74
N GLY A 409 32.39 -8.21 -42.66
CA GLY A 409 32.29 -8.47 -44.10
C GLY A 409 33.49 -9.22 -44.70
N GLN A 410 34.67 -9.14 -44.06
CA GLN A 410 35.86 -9.88 -44.49
C GLN A 410 35.83 -11.37 -44.12
N LEU A 411 35.06 -11.75 -43.08
CA LEU A 411 34.88 -13.16 -42.70
C LEU A 411 34.31 -14.01 -43.84
N ASP A 412 33.39 -13.46 -44.65
CA ASP A 412 32.75 -14.17 -45.77
C ASP A 412 33.70 -14.39 -46.96
N SER A 413 34.87 -13.74 -46.97
CA SER A 413 35.85 -13.78 -48.05
C SER A 413 37.12 -14.58 -47.73
N LEU A 414 37.20 -15.20 -46.55
CA LEU A 414 38.35 -15.98 -46.12
C LEU A 414 38.53 -17.22 -47.02
N ALA A 415 39.63 -17.27 -47.78
CA ALA A 415 39.91 -18.33 -48.73
C ALA A 415 40.93 -19.37 -48.20
N SER A 416 41.59 -19.07 -47.07
CA SER A 416 42.66 -19.91 -46.54
C SER A 416 42.69 -20.01 -45.01
N GLU A 417 43.15 -21.15 -44.50
CA GLU A 417 43.31 -21.44 -43.06
C GLU A 417 44.30 -20.48 -42.34
N PRO A 418 45.43 -20.04 -42.94
CA PRO A 418 46.32 -19.07 -42.31
C PRO A 418 45.66 -17.70 -42.07
N GLU A 419 44.87 -17.21 -43.03
CA GLU A 419 44.14 -15.94 -42.89
C GLU A 419 43.08 -16.06 -41.78
N ALA A 420 42.36 -17.19 -41.71
CA ALA A 420 41.40 -17.42 -40.64
C ALA A 420 42.03 -17.40 -39.23
N ASN A 421 43.25 -17.95 -39.10
CA ASN A 421 43.96 -17.95 -37.82
C ASN A 421 44.44 -16.54 -37.40
N GLU A 422 44.90 -15.72 -38.34
CA GLU A 422 45.29 -14.33 -38.07
C GLU A 422 44.08 -13.48 -37.65
N TYR A 423 42.92 -13.66 -38.31
CA TYR A 423 41.68 -13.00 -37.89
C TYR A 423 41.19 -13.48 -36.51
N MET A 424 41.34 -14.76 -36.20
CA MET A 424 40.98 -15.31 -34.90
C MET A 424 41.83 -14.70 -33.77
N GLU A 425 43.11 -14.45 -34.02
CA GLU A 425 44.00 -13.77 -33.07
C GLU A 425 43.54 -12.32 -32.81
N ILE A 426 43.22 -11.56 -33.85
CA ILE A 426 42.69 -10.18 -33.72
C ILE A 426 41.37 -10.15 -32.95
N VAL A 427 40.45 -11.10 -33.21
CA VAL A 427 39.17 -11.21 -32.50
C VAL A 427 39.37 -11.55 -31.03
N ASN A 428 40.30 -12.46 -30.72
CA ASN A 428 40.61 -12.82 -29.35
C ASN A 428 41.23 -11.64 -28.58
N ASP A 429 42.14 -10.89 -29.19
CA ASP A 429 42.77 -9.70 -28.58
C ASP A 429 41.75 -8.59 -28.30
N LEU A 430 40.80 -8.40 -29.23
CA LEU A 430 39.69 -7.46 -29.07
C LEU A 430 38.72 -7.91 -27.96
N ALA A 431 38.40 -9.21 -27.90
CA ALA A 431 37.54 -9.78 -26.88
C ALA A 431 38.17 -9.67 -25.48
N GLU A 432 39.47 -9.93 -25.37
CA GLU A 432 40.22 -9.78 -24.11
C GLU A 432 40.24 -8.32 -23.64
N THR A 433 40.49 -7.38 -24.55
CA THR A 433 40.45 -5.93 -24.25
C THR A 433 39.06 -5.50 -23.73
N LEU A 434 37.99 -5.99 -24.35
CA LEU A 434 36.61 -5.70 -23.93
C LEU A 434 36.27 -6.30 -22.56
N MET A 435 36.64 -7.56 -22.33
CA MET A 435 36.39 -8.24 -21.06
C MET A 435 37.16 -7.59 -19.92
N ASN A 436 38.41 -7.17 -20.15
CA ASN A 436 39.19 -6.42 -19.16
C ASN A 436 38.55 -5.05 -18.83
N GLY A 437 37.99 -4.37 -19.83
CA GLY A 437 37.21 -3.15 -19.64
C GLY A 437 35.95 -3.36 -18.79
N CYS A 438 35.19 -4.43 -19.06
CA CYS A 438 34.00 -4.80 -18.28
C CYS A 438 34.35 -5.18 -16.84
N ASN A 439 35.44 -5.91 -16.61
CA ASN A 439 35.88 -6.30 -15.26
C ASN A 439 36.30 -5.08 -14.44
N THR A 440 37.11 -4.18 -15.03
CA THR A 440 37.51 -2.92 -14.37
C THR A 440 36.29 -2.08 -13.98
N LEU A 441 35.27 -2.08 -14.85
CA LEU A 441 34.02 -1.37 -14.58
C LEU A 441 33.22 -2.01 -13.44
N ALA A 442 33.11 -3.35 -13.43
CA ALA A 442 32.41 -4.08 -12.38
C ALA A 442 33.04 -3.80 -11.01
N GLU A 443 34.37 -3.76 -10.93
CA GLU A 443 35.11 -3.41 -9.71
C GLU A 443 34.83 -1.98 -9.24
N VAL A 444 34.81 -1.00 -10.15
CA VAL A 444 34.48 0.40 -9.80
C VAL A 444 33.05 0.52 -9.28
N LEU A 445 32.10 -0.21 -9.89
CA LEU A 445 30.70 -0.20 -9.46
C LEU A 445 30.54 -0.86 -8.09
N ASP A 446 31.19 -2.00 -7.86
CA ASP A 446 31.17 -2.73 -6.59
C ASP A 446 31.77 -1.91 -5.44
N ALA A 447 32.89 -1.22 -5.70
CA ALA A 447 33.50 -0.30 -4.74
C ALA A 447 32.58 0.88 -4.40
N ALA A 448 31.88 1.44 -5.39
CA ALA A 448 30.91 2.51 -5.17
C ALA A 448 29.69 2.03 -4.36
N LEU A 449 29.20 0.82 -4.64
CA LEU A 449 28.07 0.22 -3.92
C LEU A 449 28.44 -0.11 -2.46
N THR A 450 29.63 -0.64 -2.25
CA THR A 450 30.18 -0.94 -0.92
C THR A 450 30.36 0.34 -0.10
N THR A 451 30.91 1.40 -0.72
CA THR A 451 31.04 2.71 -0.06
C THR A 451 29.68 3.30 0.31
N ALA A 452 28.68 3.16 -0.56
CA ALA A 452 27.33 3.63 -0.26
C ALA A 452 26.67 2.84 0.87
N THR A 453 26.89 1.52 0.93
CA THR A 453 26.37 0.63 1.98
C THR A 453 27.01 0.95 3.33
N GLN A 454 28.33 1.06 3.39
CA GLN A 454 29.07 1.45 4.60
C GLN A 454 28.57 2.79 5.16
N GLN A 455 28.36 3.79 4.29
CA GLN A 455 27.81 5.09 4.72
C GLN A 455 26.37 5.00 5.23
N PHE A 456 25.58 4.04 4.75
CA PHE A 456 24.25 3.80 5.28
C PHE A 456 24.33 3.15 6.66
N ASP A 457 25.20 2.15 6.84
CA ASP A 457 25.39 1.48 8.13
C ASP A 457 25.93 2.46 9.20
N ASP A 458 26.92 3.29 8.84
CA ASP A 458 27.44 4.35 9.72
C ASP A 458 26.34 5.35 10.13
N LEU A 459 25.34 5.60 9.28
CA LEU A 459 24.22 6.49 9.62
C LEU A 459 23.27 5.85 10.64
N PHE A 460 23.08 4.53 10.61
CA PHE A 460 22.22 3.83 11.55
C PHE A 460 22.92 3.60 12.90
N GLU A 461 24.21 3.25 12.90
CA GLU A 461 24.97 3.06 14.14
C GLU A 461 25.11 4.38 14.93
N ASN A 462 25.27 5.52 14.24
CA ASN A 462 25.34 6.82 14.92
C ASN A 462 24.00 7.25 15.54
N GLU A 463 22.87 6.81 14.98
CA GLU A 463 21.52 7.10 15.52
C GLU A 463 21.28 6.28 16.81
N GLU A 464 21.70 5.01 16.86
CA GLU A 464 21.68 4.19 18.08
C GLU A 464 22.59 4.74 19.18
N ILE A 465 23.78 5.25 18.83
CA ILE A 465 24.74 5.79 19.82
C ILE A 465 24.24 7.13 20.41
N GLU A 466 23.55 7.97 19.64
CA GLU A 466 22.96 9.21 20.17
C GLU A 466 21.78 8.93 21.10
N ASP A 467 20.93 7.94 20.79
CA ASP A 467 19.82 7.54 21.65
C ASP A 467 20.31 6.98 23.00
N VAL A 468 21.36 6.15 23.00
CA VAL A 468 21.97 5.63 24.24
C VAL A 468 22.61 6.74 25.08
N LYS A 469 23.28 7.72 24.45
CA LYS A 469 23.86 8.87 25.17
C LYS A 469 22.80 9.79 25.76
N MET A 470 21.65 9.94 25.11
CA MET A 470 20.53 10.70 25.68
C MET A 470 19.89 9.97 26.87
N GLU A 471 19.85 8.64 26.86
CA GLU A 471 19.38 7.83 27.99
C GLU A 471 20.35 7.92 29.19
N ASP A 472 21.66 7.85 28.95
CA ASP A 472 22.68 7.98 30.00
C ASP A 472 22.72 9.38 30.63
N GLN A 473 22.56 10.45 29.83
CA GLN A 473 22.45 11.82 30.37
C GLN A 473 21.15 12.04 31.16
N GLN A 474 20.07 11.31 30.87
CA GLN A 474 18.87 11.35 31.71
C GLN A 474 19.07 10.60 33.03
N ASN A 475 19.87 9.53 33.04
CA ASN A 475 20.20 8.80 34.27
C ASN A 475 21.21 9.55 35.17
N GLU A 476 22.20 10.25 34.60
CA GLU A 476 23.18 11.03 35.39
C GLU A 476 22.57 12.29 36.03
N ASN A 477 21.50 12.85 35.44
CA ASN A 477 20.77 13.98 36.02
C ASN A 477 19.67 13.57 37.01
N ALA A 478 19.50 12.27 37.27
CA ALA A 478 18.60 11.79 38.32
C ALA A 478 19.21 12.10 39.71
N PRO A 479 18.48 12.78 40.61
CA PRO A 479 19.02 13.12 41.93
C PRO A 479 19.35 11.85 42.74
N PRO A 480 20.43 11.88 43.56
CA PRO A 480 20.82 10.71 44.35
C PRO A 480 19.69 10.33 45.29
N THR A 481 19.21 9.09 45.15
CA THR A 481 18.22 8.49 46.03
C THR A 481 18.87 8.27 47.40
N ASN A 482 18.30 8.91 48.42
CA ASN A 482 18.68 8.77 49.83
C ASN A 482 17.43 8.40 50.63
#